data_AF-A0A6J6KSN3-F1
#
_entry.id   AF-A0A6J6KSN3-F1
#
_cell.length_a   1.000
_cell.length_b   1.000
_cell.length_c   1.000
_cell.angle_alpha   90.00
_cell.angle_beta   90.00
_cell.angle_gamma   90.00
#
_symmetry.space_group_name_H-M   'P 1'
#
loop_
_entity.id
_entity.type
_entity.pdbx_description
1 polymer ?
#
loop_
_entity_poly.entity_id
_entity_poly.type
_entity_poly.pdbx_seq_one_letter_code
_entity_poly.pdbx_strand_id
1 'polypeptide(L)' 'MGACGCGYTTDPEKNCNGTHKVVKAVKEDIIAKLEAEGFADAAAHLKA' A
#
# COMPACT_ATOMS: atom_id res chain seq x y z
N MET A 1 2.91 -10.29 -18.20
CA MET A 1 3.03 -9.76 -16.83
C MET A 1 4.48 -9.97 -16.42
N GLY A 2 5.29 -8.91 -16.39
CA GLY A 2 6.74 -9.00 -16.15
C GLY A 2 7.11 -8.90 -14.67
N ALA A 3 8.40 -8.68 -14.40
CA ALA A 3 8.92 -8.44 -13.05
C ALA A 3 8.14 -7.33 -12.33
N CYS A 4 7.80 -7.52 -11.05
CA CYS A 4 7.12 -6.51 -10.24
C CYS A 4 8.04 -5.30 -10.05
N GLY A 5 7.63 -4.14 -10.59
CA GLY A 5 8.21 -2.84 -10.25
C GLY A 5 7.67 -2.26 -8.94
N CYS A 6 6.71 -2.95 -8.32
CA CYS A 6 6.07 -2.54 -7.08
C CYS A 6 6.87 -2.83 -5.81
N GLY A 7 7.92 -3.67 -5.85
CA GLY A 7 8.72 -4.07 -4.69
C GLY A 7 8.03 -4.98 -3.66
N TYR A 8 6.70 -5.09 -3.70
CA TYR A 8 5.90 -5.84 -2.72
C TYR A 8 5.38 -7.19 -3.24
N THR A 9 5.91 -7.71 -4.35
CA THR A 9 5.48 -9.04 -4.81
C THR A 9 5.84 -10.10 -3.78
N THR A 10 4.91 -11.03 -3.56
CA THR A 10 5.12 -12.23 -2.74
C THR A 10 5.46 -13.45 -3.61
N ASP A 11 5.51 -13.26 -4.92
CA ASP A 11 5.92 -14.28 -5.87
C ASP A 11 7.44 -14.53 -5.75
N PRO A 12 7.88 -15.77 -5.54
CA PRO A 12 9.30 -16.09 -5.34
C PRO A 12 10.15 -15.81 -6.58
N GLU A 13 9.55 -15.84 -7.78
CA GLU A 13 10.20 -15.50 -9.05
C GLU A 13 10.16 -13.99 -9.33
N LYS A 14 9.69 -13.19 -8.37
CA LYS A 14 9.54 -11.73 -8.43
C LYS A 14 8.60 -11.26 -9.54
N ASN A 15 7.70 -12.12 -10.01
CA ASN A 15 6.71 -11.76 -11.01
C ASN A 15 5.62 -10.87 -10.41
N CYS A 16 4.95 -10.07 -11.24
CA CYS A 16 3.78 -9.33 -10.81
C CYS A 16 2.61 -10.28 -10.52
N ASN A 17 2.20 -10.35 -9.25
CA ASN A 17 1.06 -11.13 -8.78
C ASN A 17 -0.07 -10.25 -8.21
N GLY A 18 0.00 -8.93 -8.40
CA GLY A 18 -1.06 -8.00 -8.00
C GLY A 18 -0.97 -7.44 -6.58
N THR A 19 0.07 -7.73 -5.80
CA THR A 19 0.19 -7.23 -4.40
C THR A 19 0.11 -5.71 -4.27
N HIS A 20 0.46 -4.94 -5.31
CA HIS A 20 0.28 -3.47 -5.31
C HIS A 20 -1.18 -3.03 -5.03
N LYS A 21 -2.17 -3.83 -5.43
CA LYS A 21 -3.59 -3.55 -5.14
C LYS A 21 -3.90 -3.75 -3.66
N VAL A 22 -3.33 -4.79 -3.06
CA VAL A 22 -3.48 -5.08 -1.63
C VAL A 22 -2.81 -4.00 -0.80
N VAL A 23 -1.57 -3.64 -1.14
CA VAL A 23 -0.83 -2.56 -0.46
C VAL A 23 -1.59 -1.24 -0.54
N LYS A 24 -2.16 -0.91 -1.71
CA LYS A 24 -3.01 0.27 -1.86
C LYS A 24 -4.21 0.24 -0.92
N ALA A 25 -4.98 -0.86 -0.91
CA ALA A 25 -6.16 -1.01 -0.07
C ALA A 25 -5.82 -0.89 1.43
N VAL A 26 -4.70 -1.49 1.87
CA VAL A 26 -4.22 -1.38 3.25
C VAL A 26 -3.78 0.05 3.58
N LYS A 27 -3.10 0.75 2.66
CA LYS A 27 -2.72 2.16 2.85
C LYS A 27 -3.97 3.04 3.05
N GLU A 28 -5.02 2.82 2.25
CA GLU A 28 -6.29 3.54 2.36
C GLU A 28 -7.03 3.25 3.68
N ASP A 29 -7.05 1.99 4.15
CA ASP A 29 -7.62 1.62 5.45
C ASP A 29 -6.86 2.27 6.63
N ILE A 30 -5.53 2.29 6.58
CA ILE A 30 -4.69 2.92 7.60
C ILE A 30 -4.93 4.44 7.62
N ILE A 31 -5.01 5.08 6.45
CA ILE A 31 -5.32 6.51 6.36
C ILE A 31 -6.66 6.83 7.02
N ALA A 32 -7.71 6.05 6.70
CA ALA A 32 -9.04 6.26 7.28
C ALA A 32 -9.03 6.13 8.81
N LYS A 33 -8.28 5.16 9.36
CA LYS A 33 -8.11 4.98 10.81
C LYS A 33 -7.34 6.15 11.44
N LEU A 34 -6.24 6.57 10.84
CA LEU A 34 -5.45 7.71 11.32
C LEU A 34 -6.27 9.00 11.32
N GLU A 35 -7.08 9.24 10.29
CA GLU A 35 -7.98 10.40 10.25
C GLU A 35 -9.07 10.33 11.33
N ALA A 36 -9.64 9.14 11.58
CA ALA A 36 -10.64 8.92 12.63
C ALA A 36 -10.06 9.11 14.04
N GLU A 37 -8.80 8.75 14.27
CA GLU A 37 -8.09 8.90 15.54
C GLU A 37 -7.46 10.31 15.72
N GLY A 38 -7.56 11.18 14.72
CA GLY A 38 -7.05 12.57 14.78
C GLY A 38 -5.59 12.74 14.38
N PHE A 39 -4.94 11.71 13.82
CA PHE A 39 -3.55 11.75 13.32
C PHE A 39 -3.46 12.25 11.87
N ALA A 40 -3.92 13.48 11.62
CA ALA A 40 -3.99 14.06 10.27
C ALA A 40 -2.62 14.16 9.56
N ASP A 41 -1.54 14.43 10.29
CA ASP A 41 -0.18 14.53 9.75
C ASP A 41 0.34 13.16 9.24
N ALA A 42 0.12 12.10 10.03
CA ALA A 42 0.47 10.74 9.65
C ALA A 42 -0.37 10.26 8.44
N ALA A 43 -1.65 10.60 8.40
CA ALA A 43 -2.52 10.32 7.25
C ALA A 43 -2.04 11.06 5.99
N ALA A 44 -1.60 12.32 6.10
CA ALA A 44 -1.05 13.09 4.99
C ALA A 44 0.26 12.50 4.46
N HIS A 45 1.15 12.04 5.35
CA HIS A 45 2.39 11.36 4.96
C HIS A 45 2.13 10.08 4.13
N LEU A 46 1.04 9.38 4.43
CA LEU A 46 0.62 8.20 3.67
C LEU A 46 -0.18 8.54 2.39
N LYS A 47 -0.63 9.78 2.19
CA LYS A 47 -1.24 10.22 0.92
C LYS A 47 -0.22 10.66 -0.12
N ALA A 48 0.97 11.08 0.33
CA ALA A 48 2.14 11.33 -0.51
C ALA A 48 2.69 10.03 -1.14
#